data_AF-A0A358L8K5-F1
#
_entry.id   AF-A0A358L8K5-F1
#
_cell.length_a   1.000
_cell.length_b   1.000
_cell.length_c   1.000
_cell.angle_alpha   90.00
_cell.angle_beta   90.00
_cell.angle_gamma   90.00
#
_symmetry.space_group_name_H-M   'P 1'
#
loop_
_entity.id
_entity.type
_entity.pdbx_description
1 polymer ?
#
loop_
_entity_poly.entity_id
_entity_poly.type
_entity_poly.pdbx_seq_one_letter_code
_entity_poly.pdbx_strand_id
1 'polypeptide(L)'
;MFKSFFPRPALFFTSAALWCAIAIIGWFSGLSHLASLANAGPLPNNALRFIAPSALAFYLYYFAAFALFAGFWRLFSPHPWQRWSVNGSALIIFVTWFSVQMNVAINAWYER
;
A
#
# COMPACT_ATOMS: atom_id res chain seq x y z
N MET A 1 8.54 23.95 5.45
CA MET A 1 8.46 22.70 6.26
C MET A 1 8.82 21.46 5.44
N PHE A 2 8.20 21.19 4.28
CA PHE A 2 8.46 19.96 3.51
C PHE A 2 9.91 19.73 3.07
N LYS A 3 10.68 20.78 2.75
CA LYS A 3 12.12 20.69 2.43
C LYS A 3 12.94 20.05 3.56
N SER A 4 12.49 20.17 4.81
CA SER A 4 13.19 19.63 5.99
C SER A 4 12.94 18.15 6.20
N PHE A 5 11.95 17.57 5.51
CA PHE A 5 11.50 16.19 5.72
C PHE A 5 11.65 15.33 4.46
N PHE A 6 11.42 15.93 3.28
CA PHE A 6 11.39 15.24 2.00
C PHE A 6 12.49 15.74 1.06
N PRO A 7 13.14 14.82 0.31
CA PRO A 7 14.09 15.21 -0.73
C PRO A 7 13.37 15.95 -1.85
N ARG A 8 13.89 17.10 -2.30
CA ARG A 8 13.37 17.87 -3.47
C ARG A 8 11.82 17.85 -3.57
N PRO A 9 11.10 18.47 -2.61
CA PRO A 9 9.69 18.18 -2.33
C PRO A 9 8.75 18.30 -3.53
N ALA A 10 8.93 19.31 -4.40
CA ALA A 10 8.09 19.45 -5.59
C ALA A 10 8.19 18.23 -6.52
N LEU A 11 9.40 17.73 -6.78
CA LEU A 11 9.62 16.53 -7.61
C LEU A 11 9.20 15.24 -6.88
N PHE A 12 9.41 15.19 -5.57
CA PHE A 12 9.02 14.03 -4.77
C PHE A 12 7.51 13.83 -4.77
N PHE A 13 6.72 14.87 -4.52
CA PHE A 13 5.27 14.74 -4.46
C PHE A 13 4.63 14.50 -5.83
N THR A 14 5.15 15.11 -6.90
CA THR A 14 4.64 14.84 -8.26
C THR A 14 4.97 13.42 -8.70
N SER A 15 6.20 12.95 -8.48
CA SER A 15 6.57 11.57 -8.77
C SER A 15 5.82 10.57 -7.88
N ALA A 16 5.57 10.89 -6.61
CA ALA A 16 4.75 10.07 -5.72
C ALA A 16 3.31 9.93 -6.24
N ALA A 17 2.69 11.05 -6.66
CA ALA A 17 1.33 11.02 -7.22
C ALA A 17 1.26 10.17 -8.49
N LEU A 18 2.21 10.34 -9.42
CA LEU A 18 2.30 9.53 -10.63
C LEU A 18 2.56 8.05 -10.32
N TRP A 19 3.48 7.77 -9.39
CA TRP A 19 3.79 6.40 -8.99
C TRP A 19 2.59 5.72 -8.32
N CYS A 20 1.86 6.43 -7.46
CA CYS A 20 0.62 5.94 -6.87
C CYS A 20 -0.40 5.60 -7.96
N ALA A 21 -0.59 6.47 -8.96
CA ALA A 21 -1.49 6.19 -10.07
C ALA A 21 -1.08 4.93 -10.84
N ILE A 22 0.22 4.77 -11.14
CA ILE A 22 0.77 3.59 -11.79
C ILE A 22 0.53 2.33 -10.94
N ALA A 23 0.76 2.40 -9.63
CA ALA A 23 0.57 1.27 -8.72
C ALA A 23 -0.92 0.88 -8.59
N ILE A 24 -1.82 1.87 -8.53
CA ILE A 24 -3.26 1.62 -8.53
C ILE A 24 -3.68 0.93 -9.83
N ILE A 25 -3.28 1.48 -10.98
CA ILE A 25 -3.58 0.90 -12.29
C ILE A 25 -2.99 -0.52 -12.40
N GLY A 26 -1.73 -0.70 -11.99
CA GLY A 26 -1.06 -2.00 -12.02
C GLY A 26 -1.74 -3.04 -11.15
N TRP A 27 -2.25 -2.67 -9.98
CA TRP A 27 -3.02 -3.58 -9.13
C TRP A 27 -4.37 -3.94 -9.76
N PHE A 28 -5.15 -2.95 -10.17
CA PHE A 28 -6.53 -3.16 -10.63
C PHE A 28 -6.65 -3.63 -12.09
N SER A 29 -5.61 -3.53 -12.90
CA SER A 29 -5.63 -4.00 -14.30
C SER A 29 -5.62 -5.53 -14.44
N GLY A 30 -5.29 -6.26 -13.37
CA GLY A 30 -5.35 -7.73 -13.40
C GLY A 30 -4.68 -8.42 -12.21
N LEU A 31 -3.73 -7.78 -11.53
CA LEU A 31 -3.06 -8.38 -10.36
C LEU A 31 -4.05 -8.69 -9.23
N SER A 32 -5.03 -7.82 -9.00
CA SER A 32 -6.10 -8.04 -8.02
C SER A 32 -6.93 -9.28 -8.34
N HIS A 33 -7.25 -9.50 -9.62
CA HIS A 33 -7.96 -10.68 -10.08
C HIS A 33 -7.10 -11.93 -9.90
N LEU A 34 -5.84 -11.92 -10.33
CA LEU A 34 -4.91 -13.03 -10.14
C LEU A 34 -4.73 -13.38 -8.65
N ALA A 35 -4.62 -12.38 -7.79
CA ALA A 35 -4.56 -12.56 -6.34
C ALA A 35 -5.83 -13.25 -5.80
N SER A 36 -7.00 -12.92 -6.34
CA SER A 36 -8.26 -13.54 -5.92
C SER A 36 -8.38 -15.01 -6.33
N LEU A 37 -7.79 -15.41 -7.46
CA LEU A 37 -7.75 -16.80 -7.93
C LEU A 37 -6.92 -17.71 -7.00
N ALA A 38 -5.98 -17.15 -6.23
CA ALA A 38 -5.19 -17.90 -5.27
C ALA A 38 -5.99 -18.32 -4.01
N ASN A 39 -7.21 -17.79 -3.82
CA ASN A 39 -8.06 -18.19 -2.71
C ASN A 39 -8.73 -19.54 -3.00
N ALA A 40 -8.74 -20.45 -2.02
CA ALA A 40 -9.39 -21.76 -2.14
C ALA A 40 -10.93 -21.70 -2.14
N GLY A 41 -11.52 -20.53 -1.93
CA GLY A 41 -12.96 -20.30 -1.85
C GLY A 41 -13.28 -18.84 -1.53
N PRO A 42 -14.53 -18.53 -1.18
CA PRO A 42 -14.93 -17.19 -0.73
C PRO A 42 -14.10 -16.73 0.47
N LEU A 43 -13.86 -15.41 0.58
CA LEU A 43 -13.14 -14.88 1.74
C LEU A 43 -13.92 -15.19 3.04
N PRO A 44 -13.24 -15.67 4.11
CA PRO A 44 -13.87 -15.87 5.41
C PRO A 44 -14.47 -14.57 6.00
N ASN A 45 -15.60 -14.61 6.70
CA ASN A 45 -16.10 -13.42 7.44
C ASN A 45 -15.60 -13.38 8.89
N ASN A 46 -14.38 -13.85 9.12
CA ASN A 46 -13.69 -13.74 10.40
C ASN A 46 -12.28 -13.20 10.16
N ALA A 47 -11.45 -13.16 11.20
CA ALA A 47 -10.09 -12.64 11.12
C ALA A 47 -9.20 -13.35 10.08
N LEU A 48 -9.53 -14.59 9.65
CA LEU A 48 -8.72 -15.33 8.68
C LEU A 48 -8.67 -14.65 7.30
N ARG A 49 -9.61 -13.77 6.97
CA ARG A 49 -9.56 -13.01 5.71
C ARG A 49 -8.32 -12.14 5.55
N PHE A 50 -7.72 -11.70 6.65
CA PHE A 50 -6.52 -10.83 6.61
C PHE A 50 -5.24 -11.61 6.32
N ILE A 51 -5.28 -12.94 6.47
CA ILE A 51 -4.17 -13.83 6.09
C ILE A 51 -4.53 -14.69 4.86
N ALA A 52 -5.65 -14.41 4.21
CA ALA A 52 -6.02 -15.07 2.96
C ALA A 52 -4.99 -14.79 1.87
N PRO A 53 -4.75 -15.72 0.93
CA PRO A 53 -3.78 -15.55 -0.15
C PRO A 53 -3.90 -14.22 -0.90
N SER A 54 -5.13 -13.78 -1.22
CA SER A 54 -5.35 -12.50 -1.89
C SER A 54 -4.96 -11.28 -1.05
N ALA A 55 -5.16 -11.34 0.28
CA ALA A 55 -4.76 -10.26 1.19
C ALA A 55 -3.24 -10.18 1.30
N LEU A 56 -2.57 -11.33 1.47
CA LEU A 56 -1.11 -11.42 1.52
C LEU A 56 -0.47 -10.95 0.20
N ALA A 57 -1.06 -11.31 -0.94
CA ALA A 57 -0.61 -10.83 -2.25
C ALA A 57 -0.68 -9.29 -2.35
N PHE A 58 -1.75 -8.66 -1.83
CA PHE A 58 -1.83 -7.21 -1.76
C PHE A 58 -0.76 -6.61 -0.83
N TYR A 59 -0.49 -7.22 0.33
CA TYR A 59 0.54 -6.73 1.25
C TYR A 59 1.92 -6.76 0.59
N LEU A 60 2.25 -7.86 -0.09
CA LEU A 60 3.48 -7.99 -0.85
C LEU A 60 3.58 -6.96 -1.97
N TYR A 61 2.50 -6.78 -2.75
CA TYR A 61 2.45 -5.80 -3.82
C TYR A 61 2.66 -4.37 -3.30
N TYR A 62 1.92 -3.99 -2.25
CA TYR A 62 2.02 -2.69 -1.61
C TYR A 62 3.44 -2.44 -1.10
N PHE A 63 4.02 -3.40 -0.38
CA PHE A 63 5.34 -3.27 0.20
C PHE A 63 6.43 -3.20 -0.89
N ALA A 64 6.29 -3.97 -1.98
CA ALA A 64 7.18 -3.89 -3.11
C ALA A 64 7.10 -2.52 -3.81
N ALA A 65 5.90 -2.04 -4.11
CA ALA A 65 5.69 -0.73 -4.74
C ALA A 65 6.25 0.41 -3.87
N PHE A 66 6.04 0.34 -2.56
CA PHE A 66 6.63 1.27 -1.59
C PHE A 66 8.16 1.17 -1.56
N ALA A 67 8.71 -0.04 -1.42
CA ALA A 67 10.15 -0.26 -1.30
C ALA A 67 10.90 0.19 -2.55
N LEU A 68 10.34 -0.03 -3.74
CA LEU A 68 10.88 0.47 -5.01
C LEU A 68 10.93 1.99 -5.04
N PHE A 69 9.83 2.66 -4.70
CA PHE A 69 9.77 4.12 -4.70
C PHE A 69 10.69 4.75 -3.64
N ALA A 70 10.62 4.24 -2.41
CA ALA A 70 11.46 4.72 -1.32
C ALA A 70 12.94 4.43 -1.60
N GLY A 71 13.26 3.26 -2.15
CA GLY A 71 14.61 2.87 -2.55
C GLY A 71 15.19 3.78 -3.62
N PHE A 72 14.43 4.03 -4.69
CA PHE A 72 14.80 4.99 -5.74
C PHE A 72 15.15 6.36 -5.14
N TRP A 73 14.29 6.92 -4.29
CA TRP A 73 14.54 8.24 -3.72
C TRP A 73 15.71 8.28 -2.73
N ARG A 74 15.96 7.18 -2.00
CA ARG A 74 17.13 7.07 -1.11
C ARG A 74 18.45 7.09 -1.90
N LEU A 75 18.47 6.52 -3.10
CA LEU A 75 19.64 6.52 -3.99
C LEU A 75 19.78 7.84 -4.75
N PHE A 76 18.68 8.40 -5.26
CA PHE A 76 18.69 9.59 -6.12
C PHE A 76 18.97 10.89 -5.36
N SER A 77 18.42 11.05 -4.15
CA SER A 77 18.60 12.26 -3.34
C SER A 77 18.54 11.90 -1.86
N PRO A 78 19.61 11.30 -1.29
CA PRO A 78 19.61 10.89 0.11
C PRO A 78 19.33 12.07 1.02
N HIS A 79 18.36 11.92 1.91
CA HIS A 79 17.96 12.95 2.86
C HIS A 79 17.80 12.36 4.26
N PRO A 80 18.35 12.99 5.33
CA PRO A 80 18.46 12.39 6.66
C PRO A 80 17.11 11.98 7.26
N TRP A 81 16.08 12.81 7.06
CA TRP A 81 14.74 12.58 7.61
C TRP A 81 13.86 11.68 6.73
N GLN A 82 14.30 11.32 5.54
CA GLN A 82 13.50 10.56 4.58
C GLN A 82 13.10 9.18 5.11
N ARG A 83 13.97 8.54 5.93
CA ARG A 83 13.65 7.26 6.56
C ARG A 83 12.42 7.34 7.46
N TRP A 84 12.24 8.46 8.14
CA TRP A 84 11.08 8.66 9.01
C TRP A 84 9.88 9.16 8.21
N SER A 85 10.08 10.21 7.40
CA SER A 85 8.99 10.86 6.69
C SER A 85 8.37 9.97 5.61
N VAL A 86 9.18 9.28 4.79
CA VAL A 86 8.66 8.44 3.70
C VAL A 86 8.10 7.13 4.22
N ASN A 87 8.81 6.44 5.13
CA ASN A 87 8.29 5.19 5.70
C ASN A 87 7.03 5.47 6.57
N GLY A 88 7.02 6.58 7.31
CA GLY A 88 5.86 6.99 8.11
C GLY A 88 4.65 7.33 7.23
N SER A 89 4.83 8.08 6.15
CA SER A 89 3.74 8.34 5.19
C SER A 89 3.22 7.06 4.55
N ALA A 90 4.09 6.13 4.18
CA ALA A 90 3.67 4.82 3.67
C ALA A 90 2.87 4.05 4.72
N LEU A 91 3.36 3.97 5.96
CA LEU A 91 2.65 3.30 7.05
C LEU A 91 1.25 3.91 7.26
N ILE A 92 1.11 5.23 7.24
CA ILE A 92 -0.19 5.90 7.36
C ILE A 92 -1.12 5.48 6.21
N ILE A 93 -0.65 5.47 4.97
CA ILE A 93 -1.45 5.03 3.82
C ILE A 93 -1.92 3.58 3.99
N PHE A 94 -1.01 2.69 4.39
CA PHE A 94 -1.34 1.29 4.62
C PHE A 94 -2.39 1.12 5.74
N VAL A 95 -2.19 1.80 6.87
CA VAL A 95 -3.12 1.73 8.02
C VAL A 95 -4.49 2.29 7.64
N THR A 96 -4.56 3.39 6.89
CA THR A 96 -5.84 3.94 6.41
C THR A 96 -6.58 2.93 5.54
N TRP A 97 -5.89 2.28 4.60
CA TRP A 97 -6.48 1.22 3.79
C TRP A 97 -6.90 0.02 4.65
N PHE A 98 -6.05 -0.41 5.59
CA PHE A 98 -6.33 -1.54 6.47
C PHE A 98 -7.54 -1.27 7.37
N SER A 99 -7.69 -0.03 7.85
CA SER A 99 -8.87 0.41 8.60
C SER A 99 -10.16 0.28 7.78
N VAL A 100 -10.12 0.57 6.47
CA VAL A 100 -11.28 0.33 5.59
C VAL A 100 -11.59 -1.16 5.48
N GLN A 101 -10.56 -2.02 5.34
CA GLN A 101 -10.77 -3.47 5.31
C GLN A 101 -11.32 -4.04 6.61
N MET A 102 -10.91 -3.48 7.74
CA MET A 102 -11.49 -3.80 9.06
C MET A 102 -12.98 -3.48 9.10
N ASN A 103 -13.39 -2.29 8.62
CA ASN A 103 -14.81 -1.93 8.55
C ASN A 103 -15.60 -2.88 7.64
N VAL A 104 -15.05 -3.23 6.46
CA VAL A 104 -15.69 -4.21 5.56
C VAL A 104 -15.83 -5.59 6.24
N ALA A 105 -14.82 -6.00 7.01
CA ALA A 105 -14.87 -7.26 7.76
C ALA A 105 -15.93 -7.27 8.86
N ILE A 106 -16.02 -6.18 9.61
CA ILE A 106 -17.00 -5.99 10.67
C ILE A 106 -18.42 -5.97 10.10
N ASN A 107 -18.64 -5.23 9.02
CA ASN A 107 -19.95 -5.17 8.36
C ASN A 107 -20.38 -6.56 7.85
N ALA A 108 -19.48 -7.28 7.17
CA ALA A 108 -19.75 -8.63 6.68
C ALA A 108 -19.98 -9.67 7.81
N TRP A 109 -19.59 -9.35 9.05
CA TRP A 109 -19.87 -10.18 10.22
C TRP A 109 -21.26 -9.89 10.79
N TYR A 110 -21.67 -8.62 10.85
CA TYR A 110 -23.01 -8.22 11.31
C TYR A 110 -24.13 -8.55 10.33
N GLU A 111 -23.85 -8.56 9.03
CA GLU A 111 -24.83 -8.87 7.97
C GLU A 111 -25.07 -10.38 7.77
N ARG A 112 -24.50 -11.24 8.63
CA ARG A 112 -24.75 -12.69 8.62
C ARG A 112 -26.02 -13.07 9.35
#